data_AF-A0A8C9FPC5-F1
#
_entry.id   AF-A0A8C9FPC5-F1
#
_cell.length_a   1.000
_cell.length_b   1.000
_cell.length_c   1.000
_cell.angle_alpha   90.00
_cell.angle_beta   90.00
_cell.angle_gamma   90.00
#
_symmetry.space_group_name_H-M   'P 1'
#
loop_
_entity.id
_entity.type
_entity.pdbx_description
1 polymer ?
#
loop_
_entity_poly.entity_id
_entity_poly.type
_entity_poly.pdbx_seq_one_letter_code
_entity_poly.pdbx_strand_id
1 'polypeptide(L)'
;LLQHVRSSTGKKEKIMYTYTLSKGYTEEKNYGLKAAEVSSLPPSIILDAKAITNHVAKQILHRQKTTPEMMKHRAVYHLAMRLVQTARNSRLDSDSLQIYLKGLKKKYTASCPASERSEEQH
;
A
#
# COMPACT_ATOMS: atom_id res chain seq x y z
N LEU A 1 -14.80 -5.20 -17.11
CA LEU A 1 -13.47 -5.20 -17.78
C LEU A 1 -13.54 -4.22 -18.97
N LEU A 2 -12.42 -3.94 -19.63
CA LEU A 2 -12.37 -3.05 -20.79
C LEU A 2 -11.75 -3.78 -21.97
N GLN A 3 -12.24 -3.49 -23.18
CA GLN A 3 -11.67 -4.03 -24.41
C GLN A 3 -11.19 -2.88 -25.30
N HIS A 4 -9.91 -2.91 -25.67
CA HIS A 4 -9.37 -2.03 -26.71
C HIS A 4 -9.67 -2.64 -28.08
N VAL A 5 -10.38 -1.89 -28.92
CA VAL A 5 -10.62 -2.27 -30.30
C VAL A 5 -9.88 -1.28 -31.19
N ARG A 6 -8.82 -1.74 -31.85
CA ARG A 6 -8.08 -0.98 -32.85
C ARG A 6 -8.63 -1.32 -34.23
N SER A 7 -9.33 -0.39 -34.86
CA SER A 7 -9.78 -0.56 -36.25
C SER A 7 -8.63 -0.25 -37.21
N SER A 8 -8.40 -1.13 -38.19
CA SER A 8 -7.31 -1.00 -39.17
C SER A 8 -7.60 0.03 -40.29
N THR A 9 -8.82 0.56 -40.37
CA THR A 9 -9.27 1.40 -41.51
C THR A 9 -9.31 2.90 -41.21
N GLY A 10 -8.92 3.32 -40.02
CA GLY A 10 -8.76 4.74 -39.67
C GLY A 10 -8.13 4.88 -38.29
N LYS A 11 -7.29 5.90 -38.10
CA LYS A 11 -6.58 6.21 -36.84
C LYS A 11 -7.54 6.61 -35.70
N LYS A 12 -8.52 5.78 -35.35
CA LYS A 12 -9.43 5.98 -34.23
C LYS A 12 -9.38 4.76 -33.33
N GLU A 13 -8.65 4.90 -32.23
CA GLU A 13 -8.68 3.94 -31.14
C GLU A 13 -9.99 4.11 -30.37
N LYS A 14 -10.71 3.00 -30.13
CA LYS A 14 -12.00 3.02 -29.42
C LYS A 14 -11.90 2.13 -28.17
N ILE A 15 -12.34 2.68 -27.05
CA ILE A 15 -12.43 1.98 -25.77
C ILE A 15 -13.88 1.52 -25.57
N MET A 16 -14.09 0.23 -25.30
CA MET A 16 -15.41 -0.35 -25.06
C MET A 16 -15.52 -0.90 -23.64
N TYR A 17 -16.61 -0.54 -22.95
CA TYR A 17 -16.96 -1.09 -21.64
C TYR A 17 -17.59 -2.47 -21.81
N THR A 18 -17.01 -3.48 -21.17
CA THR A 18 -17.58 -4.84 -21.21
C THR A 18 -18.66 -5.05 -20.14
N TYR A 19 -18.81 -4.12 -19.19
CA TYR A 19 -19.72 -4.19 -18.03
C TYR A 19 -19.61 -5.48 -17.19
N THR A 20 -18.54 -6.27 -17.39
CA THR A 20 -18.30 -7.51 -16.65
C THR A 20 -17.54 -7.24 -15.35
N LEU A 21 -18.02 -7.85 -14.25
CA LEU A 21 -17.35 -7.85 -12.97
C LEU A 21 -16.37 -9.03 -12.90
N SER A 22 -15.15 -8.78 -12.43
CA SER A 22 -14.12 -9.80 -12.21
C SER A 22 -13.61 -9.72 -10.78
N LYS A 23 -13.42 -10.87 -10.13
CA LYS A 23 -12.85 -10.94 -8.78
C LYS A 23 -11.37 -10.53 -8.83
N GLY A 24 -10.98 -9.54 -8.03
CA GLY A 24 -9.58 -9.08 -7.93
C GLY A 24 -9.40 -7.61 -8.32
N TYR A 25 -8.16 -7.22 -8.60
CA TYR A 25 -7.80 -5.87 -9.02
C TYR A 25 -7.89 -5.72 -10.54
N THR A 26 -8.35 -4.56 -11.01
CA THR A 26 -8.29 -4.22 -12.43
C THR A 26 -6.85 -3.87 -12.81
N GLU A 27 -6.28 -4.56 -13.81
CA GLU A 27 -4.92 -4.28 -14.30
C GLU A 27 -4.83 -2.91 -14.99
N GLU A 28 -5.93 -2.43 -15.57
CA GLU A 28 -6.03 -1.12 -16.20
C GLU A 28 -5.82 0.02 -15.18
N LYS A 29 -4.61 0.57 -15.15
CA LYS A 29 -4.29 1.79 -14.39
C LYS A 29 -4.55 3.03 -15.24
N ASN A 30 -4.92 4.13 -14.57
CA ASN A 30 -5.05 5.47 -15.15
C ASN A 30 -6.07 5.54 -16.31
N TYR A 31 -7.24 4.91 -16.15
CA TYR A 31 -8.28 4.87 -17.18
C TYR A 31 -8.71 6.26 -17.67
N GLY A 32 -8.79 7.26 -16.77
CA GLY A 32 -9.11 8.64 -17.16
C GLY A 32 -8.11 9.23 -18.16
N LEU A 33 -6.83 8.86 -18.05
CA LEU A 33 -5.79 9.33 -18.97
C LEU A 33 -5.87 8.61 -20.33
N LYS A 34 -6.12 7.29 -20.32
CA LYS A 34 -6.36 6.51 -21.55
C LYS A 34 -7.62 6.99 -22.30
N ALA A 35 -8.68 7.33 -21.58
CA ALA A 35 -9.89 7.90 -22.16
C ALA A 35 -9.65 9.30 -22.76
N ALA A 36 -8.81 10.10 -22.11
CA ALA A 36 -8.42 11.41 -22.61
C ALA A 36 -7.59 11.32 -23.91
N GLU A 37 -6.75 10.29 -24.08
CA GLU A 37 -5.98 10.06 -25.32
C GLU A 37 -6.86 9.82 -26.55
N VAL A 38 -8.01 9.17 -26.38
CA VAL A 38 -8.96 8.90 -27.47
C VAL A 38 -10.01 10.01 -27.64
N SER A 39 -9.87 11.10 -26.88
CA SER A 39 -10.75 12.26 -26.92
C SER A 39 -10.23 13.35 -27.86
N SER A 40 -10.97 14.45 -27.98
CA SER A 40 -10.56 15.64 -28.76
C SER A 40 -9.63 16.58 -27.99
N LEU A 41 -9.04 16.13 -26.88
CA LEU A 41 -8.10 16.95 -26.09
C LEU A 41 -6.79 17.18 -26.85
N PRO A 42 -6.18 18.38 -26.73
CA PRO A 42 -4.90 18.67 -27.36
C PRO A 42 -3.79 17.73 -26.86
N PRO A 43 -2.88 17.27 -27.74
CA PRO A 43 -1.77 16.39 -27.35
C PRO A 43 -0.86 16.97 -26.26
N SER A 44 -0.68 18.29 -26.23
CA SER A 44 0.09 18.99 -25.20
C SER A 44 -0.45 18.75 -23.79
N ILE A 45 -1.77 18.84 -23.61
CA ILE A 45 -2.41 18.61 -22.30
C ILE A 45 -2.28 17.15 -21.86
N ILE A 46 -2.38 16.21 -22.80
CA ILE A 46 -2.19 14.78 -22.51
C ILE A 46 -0.75 14.49 -22.07
N LEU A 47 0.25 15.13 -22.69
CA LEU A 47 1.65 14.98 -22.32
C LEU A 47 1.93 15.53 -20.92
N ASP A 48 1.40 16.72 -20.60
CA ASP A 48 1.53 17.32 -19.28
C ASP A 48 0.87 16.45 -18.20
N ALA A 49 -0.34 15.95 -18.47
CA ALA A 49 -1.04 15.06 -17.56
C ALA A 49 -0.26 13.76 -17.30
N LYS A 50 0.41 13.19 -18.32
CA LYS A 50 1.32 12.05 -18.17
C LYS A 50 2.52 12.39 -17.27
N ALA A 51 3.14 13.55 -17.48
CA ALA A 51 4.28 13.99 -16.68
C ALA A 51 3.89 14.16 -15.21
N ILE A 52 2.75 14.80 -14.94
CA ILE A 52 2.21 14.98 -13.58
C ILE A 52 1.90 13.63 -12.93
N THR A 53 1.23 12.73 -13.65
CA THR A 53 0.91 11.37 -13.14
C THR A 53 2.17 10.62 -12.73
N ASN A 54 3.21 10.68 -13.56
CA ASN A 54 4.50 10.06 -13.25
C ASN A 54 5.18 10.69 -12.02
N HIS A 55 5.10 12.02 -11.89
CA HIS A 55 5.65 12.72 -10.74
C HIS A 55 4.94 12.33 -9.44
N VAL A 56 3.60 12.32 -9.45
CA VAL A 56 2.78 11.91 -8.31
C VAL A 56 3.02 10.44 -7.95
N ALA A 57 3.09 9.54 -8.94
CA ALA A 57 3.38 8.13 -8.70
C ALA A 57 4.75 7.93 -8.02
N LYS A 58 5.78 8.67 -8.44
CA LYS A 58 7.10 8.66 -7.80
C LYS A 58 7.04 9.19 -6.36
N GLN A 59 6.32 10.28 -6.11
CA GLN A 59 6.15 10.82 -4.76
C GLN A 59 5.42 9.85 -3.83
N ILE A 60 4.33 9.21 -4.31
CA ILE A 60 3.60 8.20 -3.55
C ILE A 60 4.51 7.03 -3.22
N LEU A 61 5.25 6.51 -4.21
CA LEU A 61 6.20 5.42 -4.00
C LEU A 61 7.29 5.81 -2.98
N HIS A 62 7.80 7.03 -3.06
CA HIS A 62 8.78 7.54 -2.11
C HIS A 62 8.21 7.67 -0.69
N ARG A 63 6.97 8.16 -0.54
CA ARG A 63 6.28 8.21 0.77
C ARG A 63 5.94 6.82 1.30
N GLN A 64 5.67 5.87 0.41
CA GLN A 64 5.43 4.46 0.75
C GLN A 64 6.70 3.70 1.11
N LYS A 65 7.89 4.20 0.76
CA LYS A 65 9.13 3.75 1.42
C LYS A 65 9.00 4.15 2.89
N THR A 66 8.43 3.23 3.65
CA THR A 66 8.12 3.35 5.07
C THR A 66 9.33 3.94 5.76
N THR A 67 9.18 5.18 6.22
CA THR A 67 10.19 5.80 7.06
C THR A 67 10.41 4.89 8.26
N PRO A 68 11.64 4.78 8.77
CA PRO A 68 11.93 3.97 9.96
C PRO A 68 11.04 4.38 11.15
N GLU A 69 10.68 5.66 11.22
CA GLU A 69 9.70 6.21 12.17
C GLU A 69 8.30 5.60 12.02
N MET A 70 7.78 5.49 10.80
CA MET A 70 6.47 4.86 10.55
C MET A 70 6.49 3.35 10.83
N MET A 71 7.61 2.67 10.57
CA MET A 71 7.79 1.27 10.98
C MET A 71 7.76 1.13 12.51
N LYS A 72 8.43 2.03 13.24
CA LYS A 72 8.43 2.07 14.71
C LYS A 72 7.02 2.29 15.26
N HIS A 73 6.30 3.31 14.78
CA HIS A 73 4.92 3.56 15.20
C HIS A 73 4.01 2.34 14.97
N ARG A 74 4.16 1.69 13.82
CA ARG A 74 3.40 0.47 13.50
C ARG A 74 3.75 -0.68 14.44
N ALA A 75 5.04 -0.88 14.75
CA ALA A 75 5.48 -1.91 15.69
C ALA A 75 4.94 -1.67 17.11
N VAL A 76 5.00 -0.41 17.59
CA VAL A 76 4.46 0.01 18.89
C VAL A 76 2.95 -0.20 18.95
N TYR A 77 2.22 0.23 17.92
CA TYR A 77 0.77 0.05 17.85
C TYR A 77 0.37 -1.43 17.93
N HIS A 78 1.02 -2.30 17.14
CA HIS A 78 0.74 -3.73 17.17
C HIS A 78 1.10 -4.38 18.51
N LEU A 79 2.19 -3.95 19.15
CA LEU A 79 2.55 -4.40 20.50
C LEU A 79 1.46 -4.02 21.50
N ALA A 80 1.07 -2.74 21.54
CA ALA A 80 0.05 -2.22 22.45
C ALA A 80 -1.28 -2.94 22.26
N MET A 81 -1.74 -3.10 21.01
CA MET A 81 -2.97 -3.85 20.70
C MET A 81 -2.92 -5.28 21.25
N ARG A 82 -1.82 -6.00 21.04
CA ARG A 82 -1.69 -7.38 21.52
C ARG A 82 -1.65 -7.45 23.04
N LEU A 83 -0.97 -6.53 23.70
CA LEU A 83 -0.96 -6.45 25.17
C LEU A 83 -2.36 -6.19 25.73
N VAL A 84 -3.10 -5.23 25.17
CA VAL A 84 -4.49 -4.96 25.59
C VAL A 84 -5.38 -6.17 25.35
N GLN A 85 -5.23 -6.83 24.20
CA GLN A 85 -6.00 -8.03 23.86
C GLN A 85 -5.72 -9.17 24.84
N THR A 86 -4.45 -9.41 25.16
CA THR A 86 -4.03 -10.42 26.14
C THR A 86 -4.55 -10.05 27.53
N ALA A 87 -4.39 -8.81 27.99
CA ALA A 87 -4.87 -8.39 29.30
C ALA A 87 -6.39 -8.57 29.48
N ARG A 88 -7.18 -8.33 28.42
CA ARG A 88 -8.65 -8.42 28.47
C ARG A 88 -9.21 -9.83 28.30
N ASN A 89 -8.53 -10.69 27.54
CA ASN A 89 -9.10 -11.96 27.08
C ASN A 89 -8.26 -13.20 27.43
N SER A 90 -7.11 -13.02 28.08
CA SER A 90 -6.24 -14.14 28.42
C SER A 90 -6.80 -14.95 29.59
N ARG A 91 -6.88 -16.27 29.38
CA ARG A 91 -7.01 -17.29 30.42
C ARG A 91 -5.70 -18.05 30.64
N LEU A 92 -4.58 -17.52 30.14
CA LEU A 92 -3.27 -18.15 30.27
C LEU A 92 -2.84 -18.20 31.74
N ASP A 93 -2.26 -19.33 32.13
CA ASP A 93 -1.51 -19.44 33.38
C ASP A 93 -0.25 -18.55 33.36
N SER A 94 0.34 -18.35 34.54
CA SER A 94 1.48 -17.45 34.74
C SER A 94 2.67 -17.79 33.84
N ASP A 95 2.98 -19.08 33.66
CA ASP A 95 4.14 -19.52 32.90
C ASP A 95 3.93 -19.37 31.40
N SER A 96 2.75 -19.76 30.91
CA SER A 96 2.32 -19.56 29.53
C SER A 96 2.25 -18.08 29.14
N LEU A 97 1.80 -17.22 30.06
CA LEU A 97 1.79 -15.77 29.87
C LEU A 97 3.22 -15.23 29.76
N GLN A 98 4.13 -15.69 30.62
CA GLN A 98 5.52 -15.26 30.58
C GLN A 98 6.20 -15.66 29.25
N ILE A 99 5.96 -16.88 28.76
CA ILE A 99 6.46 -17.35 27.47
C ILE A 99 5.88 -16.51 26.32
N TYR A 100 4.57 -16.24 26.35
CA TYR A 100 3.90 -15.42 25.34
C TYR A 100 4.47 -13.99 25.29
N LEU A 101 4.63 -13.34 26.45
CA LEU A 101 5.18 -11.98 26.54
C LEU A 101 6.63 -11.92 26.07
N LYS A 102 7.46 -12.92 26.40
CA LYS A 102 8.83 -13.06 25.85
C LYS A 102 8.80 -13.17 24.32
N GLY A 103 7.88 -13.98 23.78
CA GLY A 103 7.68 -14.10 22.33
C GLY A 103 7.19 -12.80 21.67
N LEU A 104 6.34 -12.05 22.36
CA LEU A 104 5.82 -10.77 21.88
C LEU A 104 6.90 -9.70 21.85
N LYS A 105 7.77 -9.63 22.87
CA LYS A 105 8.97 -8.78 22.90
C LYS A 105 9.89 -9.09 21.70
N LYS A 106 10.17 -10.37 21.44
CA LYS A 106 11.01 -10.79 20.29
C LYS A 106 10.42 -10.38 18.94
N LYS A 107 9.09 -10.46 18.78
CA LYS A 107 8.39 -10.02 17.56
C LYS A 107 8.48 -8.50 17.36
N TYR A 108 8.38 -7.72 18.43
CA TYR A 108 8.55 -6.27 18.39
C TYR A 108 9.98 -5.88 18.00
N THR A 109 11.00 -6.45 18.64
CA THR A 109 12.41 -6.16 18.34
C THR A 109 12.81 -6.55 16.92
N ALA A 110 12.20 -7.58 16.35
CA ALA A 110 12.42 -7.97 14.94
C ALA A 110 11.71 -7.05 13.93
N SER A 111 10.61 -6.40 14.33
CA SER A 111 9.81 -5.54 13.45
C SER A 111 10.19 -4.07 13.52
N CYS A 112 10.89 -3.66 14.59
CA CYS A 112 11.44 -2.32 14.72
C CYS A 112 12.84 -2.29 14.08
N PRO A 113 13.09 -1.49 13.04
CA PRO A 113 14.47 -1.20 12.64
C PRO A 113 15.14 -0.55 13.86
N ALA A 114 16.25 -1.12 14.31
CA ALA A 114 16.82 -0.92 15.64
C ALA A 114 16.80 0.56 16.09
N SER A 115 15.96 0.86 17.08
CA SER A 115 16.29 1.92 18.03
C SER A 115 17.38 1.31 18.88
N GLU A 116 18.59 1.82 18.73
CA GLU A 116 19.77 1.38 19.45
C GLU A 116 19.50 1.21 20.95
N ARG A 117 20.19 0.21 21.51
CA ARG A 117 20.51 -0.01 22.92
C ARG A 117 20.29 1.25 23.77
N SER A 118 19.18 1.28 24.49
CA SER A 118 19.02 2.08 25.68
C SER A 118 18.30 1.19 26.65
N GLU A 119 19.10 0.43 27.41
CA GLU A 119 18.81 -0.18 28.71
C GLU A 119 19.98 -1.14 29.04
N GLU A 120 21.19 -0.58 29.05
CA GLU A 120 22.20 -1.00 30.03
C GLU A 120 22.37 0.20 30.99
N GLN A 121 22.38 -0.10 32.29
CA GLN A 121 22.62 0.78 33.44
C GLN A 121 21.38 1.44 34.10
N HIS A 122 20.72 0.70 35.00
CA HIS A 122 20.82 0.95 36.45
C HIS A 122 20.46 -0.32 37.24
#